data_AF-A0A9N9CHU3-F1
#
_entry.id   AF-A0A9N9CHU3-F1
#
_cell.length_a   1.000
_cell.length_b   1.000
_cell.length_c   1.000
_cell.angle_alpha   90.00
_cell.angle_beta   90.00
_cell.angle_gamma   90.00
#
_symmetry.space_group_name_H-M   'P 1'
#
loop_
_entity.id
_entity.type
_entity.pdbx_description
1 polymer ?
#
loop_
_entity_poly.entity_id
_entity_poly.type
_entity_poly.pdbx_seq_one_letter_code
_entity_poly.pdbx_strand_id
1 'polypeptide(L)'
;MSSKKRHIKDKVSMSKRSRTILTLAQKKELCQKKENNPHLKHIEIANEYGIGESTVSEILKAKDRWLAFEDDSPQKKNLKRECKSYFPQIEEAVSLWAEQAIQDGITFNGHVLQTKVKKLAKLMKIKNFLASDGALNFNKFFRNMN
;
A
#
# COMPACT_ATOMS: atom_id res chain seq x y z
N MET A 1 41.33 10.34 43.63
CA MET A 1 40.02 9.73 43.92
C MET A 1 38.98 10.47 43.09
N SER A 2 38.55 9.89 41.97
CA SER A 2 37.25 9.19 41.80
C SER A 2 36.30 10.07 40.98
N SER A 3 36.38 10.01 39.65
CA SER A 3 35.71 9.05 38.76
C SER A 3 34.40 9.60 38.18
N LYS A 4 34.56 10.06 36.93
CA LYS A 4 33.57 10.44 35.91
C LYS A 4 32.40 9.43 35.88
N LYS A 5 31.23 9.82 36.38
CA LYS A 5 29.99 9.02 36.22
C LYS A 5 29.54 9.08 34.75
N ARG A 6 29.92 8.04 34.01
CA ARG A 6 29.42 7.72 32.68
C ARG A 6 27.94 7.37 32.81
N HIS A 7 27.09 8.07 32.08
CA HIS A 7 25.67 7.70 31.93
C HIS A 7 25.62 6.39 31.12
N ILE A 8 25.01 5.39 31.71
CA ILE A 8 24.89 4.02 31.21
C ILE A 8 23.96 4.07 30.00
N LYS A 9 24.50 3.76 28.81
CA LYS A 9 23.67 3.48 27.64
C LYS A 9 23.10 2.08 27.83
N ASP A 10 21.82 2.03 28.17
CA ASP A 10 21.09 0.78 28.25
C ASP A 10 21.15 0.02 26.92
N LYS A 11 21.52 -1.24 27.07
CA LYS A 11 21.81 -2.22 26.04
C LYS A 11 20.48 -2.67 25.43
N VAL A 12 19.95 -1.91 24.47
CA VAL A 12 18.79 -2.35 23.68
C VAL A 12 19.19 -3.62 22.92
N SER A 13 18.53 -4.73 23.27
CA SER A 13 18.68 -6.02 22.64
C SER A 13 18.42 -5.89 21.14
N MET A 14 19.42 -6.23 20.34
CA MET A 14 19.32 -6.33 18.88
C MET A 14 18.50 -7.57 18.52
N SER A 15 17.18 -7.51 18.77
CA SER A 15 16.22 -8.39 18.12
C SER A 15 16.32 -8.13 16.61
N LYS A 16 16.33 -9.19 15.79
CA LYS A 16 16.27 -9.09 14.32
C LYS A 16 15.13 -8.14 13.97
N ARG A 17 15.48 -6.93 13.53
CA ARG A 17 14.51 -5.89 13.15
C ARG A 17 13.77 -6.40 11.91
N SER A 18 12.63 -7.05 12.12
CA SER A 18 11.73 -7.41 11.03
C SER A 18 11.24 -6.11 10.41
N ARG A 19 11.25 -6.03 9.07
CA ARG A 19 10.78 -4.81 8.40
C ARG A 19 9.26 -4.71 8.62
N THR A 20 8.85 -3.83 9.52
CA THR A 20 7.46 -3.44 9.69
C THR A 20 7.06 -2.58 8.48
N ILE A 21 6.02 -3.02 7.76
CA ILE A 21 5.51 -2.32 6.59
C ILE A 21 4.10 -1.85 6.94
N LEU A 22 3.96 -0.54 7.12
CA LEU A 22 2.67 0.09 7.38
C LEU A 22 1.79 0.08 6.12
N THR A 23 0.49 -0.12 6.33
CA THR A 23 -0.52 0.08 5.29
C THR A 23 -0.71 1.58 4.99
N LEU A 24 -1.33 1.89 3.86
CA LEU A 24 -1.68 3.25 3.48
C LEU A 24 -2.64 3.87 4.50
N ALA A 25 -3.61 3.10 4.99
CA ALA A 25 -4.51 3.53 6.07
C ALA A 25 -3.74 3.86 7.36
N GLN A 26 -2.78 3.02 7.78
CA GLN A 26 -1.97 3.29 8.97
C GLN A 26 -1.11 4.54 8.82
N LYS A 27 -0.59 4.82 7.62
CA LYS A 27 0.15 6.05 7.34
C LYS A 27 -0.75 7.29 7.43
N LYS A 28 -1.98 7.20 6.94
CA LYS A 28 -3.00 8.26 7.04
C LYS A 28 -3.38 8.50 8.50
N GLU A 29 -3.67 7.44 9.25
CA GLU A 29 -3.98 7.51 10.68
C GLU A 29 -2.84 8.17 11.47
N LEU A 30 -1.59 7.78 11.19
CA LEU A 30 -0.41 8.40 11.80
C LEU A 30 -0.37 9.92 11.55
N CYS A 31 -0.64 10.35 10.31
CA CYS A 31 -0.67 11.77 9.97
C CYS A 31 -1.80 12.51 10.71
N GLN A 32 -3.02 11.95 10.73
CA GLN A 32 -4.16 12.52 11.46
C GLN A 32 -3.89 12.60 12.96
N LYS A 33 -3.27 11.58 13.54
CA LYS A 33 -2.92 11.55 14.96
C LYS A 33 -1.94 12.65 15.34
N LYS A 34 -0.95 12.91 14.48
CA LYS A 34 0.02 14.00 14.67
C LYS A 34 -0.59 15.38 14.46
N GLU A 35 -1.57 15.50 13.58
CA GLU A 35 -2.33 16.75 13.36
C GLU A 35 -3.24 17.07 14.56
N ASN A 36 -3.94 16.06 15.09
CA ASN A 36 -4.78 16.20 16.28
C ASN A 36 -3.98 16.42 17.57
N ASN A 37 -2.74 15.93 17.62
CA ASN A 37 -1.88 16.01 18.81
C ASN A 37 -0.48 16.52 18.42
N PRO A 38 -0.30 17.84 18.22
CA PRO A 38 0.97 18.40 17.78
C PRO A 38 2.13 18.16 18.77
N HIS A 39 1.83 18.00 20.06
CA HIS A 39 2.81 17.77 21.12
C HIS A 39 3.39 16.34 21.17
N LEU A 40 2.79 15.36 20.49
CA LEU A 40 3.29 13.98 20.48
C LEU A 40 4.70 13.90 19.91
N LYS A 41 5.59 13.21 20.62
CA LYS A 41 6.97 13.03 20.13
C LYS A 41 7.02 11.95 19.06
N HIS A 42 7.94 12.09 18.11
CA HIS A 42 8.12 11.07 17.07
C HIS A 42 8.50 9.71 17.65
N ILE A 43 9.21 9.69 18.78
CA ILE A 43 9.58 8.47 19.51
C ILE A 43 8.34 7.72 20.02
N GLU A 44 7.34 8.45 20.53
CA GLU A 44 6.10 7.84 21.04
C GLU A 44 5.30 7.20 19.90
N ILE A 45 5.16 7.92 18.78
CA ILE A 45 4.52 7.40 17.55
C ILE A 45 5.31 6.19 17.00
N ALA A 46 6.64 6.27 17.00
CA ALA A 46 7.49 5.20 16.51
C ALA A 46 7.31 3.91 17.32
N ASN A 47 7.24 4.02 18.64
CA ASN A 47 7.02 2.89 19.54
C ASN A 47 5.64 2.27 19.36
N GLU A 48 4.60 3.09 19.21
CA GLU A 48 3.23 2.63 19.01
C GLU A 48 3.06 1.81 17.73
N TYR A 49 3.64 2.26 16.63
CA TYR A 49 3.55 1.58 15.33
C TYR A 49 4.68 0.56 15.09
N GLY A 50 5.63 0.42 16.03
CA GLY A 50 6.79 -0.46 15.89
C GLY A 50 7.69 -0.10 14.70
N ILE A 51 7.84 1.20 14.40
CA ILE A 51 8.67 1.74 13.31
C ILE A 51 9.84 2.56 13.85
N GLY A 52 10.77 2.95 12.98
CA GLY A 52 11.84 3.88 13.35
C GLY A 52 11.35 5.33 13.38
N GLU A 53 11.96 6.17 14.23
CA GLU A 53 11.69 7.62 14.26
C GLU A 53 11.90 8.28 12.88
N SER A 54 12.92 7.82 12.15
CA SER A 54 13.18 8.27 10.77
C SER A 54 12.01 7.96 9.83
N THR A 55 11.35 6.81 10.01
CA THR A 55 10.16 6.43 9.23
C THR A 55 8.97 7.33 9.56
N VAL A 56 8.79 7.72 10.81
CA VAL A 56 7.75 8.70 11.21
C VAL A 56 7.99 10.03 10.50
N SER A 57 9.23 10.54 10.52
CA SER A 57 9.59 11.78 9.83
C SER A 57 9.35 11.70 8.32
N GLU A 58 9.72 10.59 7.67
CA GLU A 58 9.47 10.38 6.24
C GLU A 58 7.98 10.33 5.89
N ILE A 59 7.17 9.68 6.73
CA ILE A 59 5.72 9.62 6.52
C ILE A 59 5.12 11.02 6.64
N LEU A 60 5.50 11.79 7.66
CA LEU A 60 5.01 13.15 7.88
C LEU A 60 5.45 14.14 6.80
N LYS A 61 6.63 13.97 6.19
CA LYS A 61 7.05 14.77 5.02
C LYS A 61 6.12 14.60 3.82
N ALA A 62 5.52 13.42 3.68
CA ALA A 62 4.55 13.11 2.63
C ALA A 62 3.10 13.14 3.17
N LYS A 63 2.82 13.89 4.24
CA LYS A 63 1.49 13.92 4.89
C LYS A 63 0.35 14.19 3.92
N ASP A 64 0.52 15.16 3.01
CA ASP A 64 -0.56 15.60 2.12
C ASP A 64 -0.97 14.46 1.17
N ARG A 65 0.01 13.65 0.75
CA ARG A 65 -0.22 12.45 -0.06
C ARG A 65 -1.04 11.40 0.70
N TRP A 66 -0.75 11.18 1.98
CA TRP A 66 -1.47 10.18 2.78
C TRP A 66 -2.86 10.66 3.21
N LEU A 67 -3.03 11.97 3.42
CA LEU A 67 -4.34 12.57 3.74
C LEU A 67 -5.26 12.59 2.52
N ALA A 68 -4.72 12.86 1.33
CA ALA A 68 -5.45 12.80 0.06
C ALA A 68 -5.82 11.36 -0.37
N PHE A 69 -5.30 10.33 0.32
CA PHE A 69 -5.65 8.95 0.04
C PHE A 69 -7.07 8.64 0.54
N GLU A 70 -7.99 8.46 -0.39
CA GLU A 70 -9.36 7.98 -0.13
C GLU A 70 -9.36 6.47 0.12
N ASP A 71 -9.70 6.09 1.34
CA ASP A 71 -9.76 4.72 1.82
C ASP A 71 -11.18 4.13 1.76
N ASP A 72 -12.01 4.64 0.84
CA ASP A 72 -13.45 4.34 0.69
C ASP A 72 -13.77 2.85 0.55
N SER A 73 -12.77 2.03 0.21
CA SER A 73 -12.94 0.59 0.17
C SER A 73 -12.02 -0.14 1.17
N PRO A 74 -12.51 -1.20 1.85
CA PRO A 74 -11.70 -2.00 2.76
C PRO A 74 -10.47 -2.64 2.08
N GLN A 75 -10.50 -2.81 0.76
CA GLN A 75 -9.36 -3.25 -0.05
C GLN A 75 -8.26 -2.18 -0.11
N LYS A 76 -8.64 -0.91 -0.25
CA LYS A 76 -7.69 0.21 -0.27
C LYS A 76 -6.98 0.37 1.09
N LYS A 77 -7.66 0.07 2.19
CA LYS A 77 -7.12 0.15 3.57
C LYS A 77 -5.94 -0.79 3.82
N ASN A 78 -5.97 -1.98 3.22
CA ASN A 78 -4.96 -3.02 3.41
C ASN A 78 -3.75 -2.90 2.45
N LEU A 79 -3.80 -1.98 1.50
CA LEU A 79 -2.67 -1.73 0.59
C LEU A 79 -1.48 -1.20 1.39
N LYS A 80 -0.31 -1.80 1.17
CA LYS A 80 0.98 -1.33 1.74
C LYS A 80 1.70 -0.33 0.85
N ARG A 81 1.29 -0.26 -0.43
CA ARG A 81 1.86 0.59 -1.46
C ARG A 81 0.74 1.04 -2.38
N GLU A 82 0.80 2.29 -2.82
CA GLU A 82 0.00 2.73 -3.95
C GLU A 82 0.45 1.95 -5.18
N CYS A 83 -0.49 1.28 -5.82
CA CYS A 83 -0.22 0.60 -7.08
C CYS A 83 -0.53 1.60 -8.19
N LYS A 84 0.50 2.18 -8.79
CA LYS A 84 0.32 3.00 -10.00
C LYS A 84 -0.06 2.07 -11.14
N SER A 85 -1.26 2.25 -11.68
CA SER A 85 -1.65 1.56 -12.91
C SER A 85 -0.84 2.15 -14.07
N TYR A 86 -0.11 1.31 -14.78
CA TYR A 86 0.57 1.70 -16.02
C TYR A 86 -0.43 1.87 -17.18
N PHE A 87 -1.62 1.27 -17.06
CA PHE A 87 -2.63 1.22 -18.12
C PHE A 87 -4.04 1.36 -17.52
N PRO A 88 -4.40 2.56 -17.02
CA PRO A 88 -5.67 2.78 -16.30
C PRO A 88 -6.89 2.41 -17.16
N GLN A 89 -6.85 2.73 -18.45
CA GLN A 89 -7.94 2.43 -19.39
C GLN A 89 -8.16 0.92 -19.58
N ILE A 90 -7.08 0.13 -19.64
CA ILE A 90 -7.19 -1.34 -19.72
C ILE A 90 -7.74 -1.88 -18.41
N GLU A 91 -7.22 -1.37 -17.28
CA GLU A 91 -7.67 -1.80 -15.96
C GLU A 91 -9.16 -1.56 -15.71
N GLU A 92 -9.67 -0.40 -16.12
CA GLU A 92 -11.08 -0.05 -16.03
C GLU A 92 -11.95 -0.96 -16.90
N ALA A 93 -11.59 -1.14 -18.17
CA ALA A 93 -12.32 -2.03 -19.07
C ALA A 93 -12.36 -3.49 -18.57
N VAL A 94 -11.28 -3.94 -17.93
CA VAL A 94 -11.20 -5.28 -17.32
C VAL A 94 -12.03 -5.37 -16.04
N SER A 95 -12.05 -4.30 -15.22
CA SER A 95 -12.90 -4.23 -14.03
C SER A 95 -14.38 -4.33 -14.40
N LEU A 96 -14.84 -3.54 -15.38
CA LEU A 96 -16.21 -3.59 -15.87
C LEU A 96 -16.59 -4.97 -16.42
N TRP A 97 -15.70 -5.59 -17.19
CA TRP A 97 -15.93 -6.95 -17.68
C TRP A 97 -15.98 -7.98 -16.55
N ALA A 98 -15.10 -7.85 -15.55
CA ALA A 98 -15.09 -8.74 -14.39
C ALA A 98 -16.37 -8.62 -13.56
N GLU A 99 -16.86 -7.40 -13.34
CA GLU A 99 -18.14 -7.13 -12.67
C GLU A 99 -19.31 -7.76 -13.42
N GLN A 100 -19.36 -7.58 -14.75
CA GLN A 100 -20.39 -8.23 -15.58
C GLN A 100 -20.29 -9.75 -15.51
N ALA A 101 -19.08 -10.32 -15.60
CA ALA A 101 -18.89 -11.76 -15.50
C ALA A 101 -19.35 -12.32 -14.14
N ILE A 102 -19.13 -11.57 -13.05
CA ILE A 102 -19.64 -11.94 -11.71
C ILE A 102 -21.17 -11.87 -11.67
N GLN A 103 -21.79 -10.82 -12.23
CA GLN A 103 -23.24 -10.71 -12.33
C GLN A 103 -23.86 -11.86 -13.13
N ASP A 104 -23.16 -12.31 -14.17
CA ASP A 104 -23.56 -13.45 -15.01
C ASP A 104 -23.26 -14.82 -14.34
N GLY A 105 -22.70 -14.84 -13.13
CA GLY A 105 -22.33 -16.06 -12.41
C GLY A 105 -21.13 -16.81 -13.00
N ILE A 106 -20.34 -16.16 -13.87
CA ILE A 106 -19.18 -16.75 -14.53
C ILE A 106 -17.97 -16.61 -13.61
N THR A 107 -17.45 -17.75 -13.14
CA THR A 107 -16.15 -17.79 -12.49
C THR A 107 -15.04 -17.81 -13.54
N PHE A 108 -14.03 -16.96 -13.36
CA PHE A 108 -12.87 -16.89 -14.25
C PHE A 108 -11.58 -16.94 -13.44
N ASN A 109 -10.52 -17.48 -14.05
CA ASN A 109 -9.21 -17.60 -13.42
C ASN A 109 -8.22 -16.55 -13.94
N GLY A 110 -7.00 -16.56 -13.39
CA GLY A 110 -5.85 -15.77 -13.84
C GLY A 110 -5.70 -15.73 -15.36
N HIS A 111 -5.76 -16.90 -15.98
CA HIS A 111 -5.50 -17.08 -17.39
C HIS A 111 -6.60 -16.49 -18.30
N VAL A 112 -7.87 -16.65 -17.92
CA VAL A 112 -9.00 -16.05 -18.65
C VAL A 112 -8.93 -14.52 -18.57
N LEU A 113 -8.62 -13.98 -17.39
CA LEU A 113 -8.45 -12.55 -17.19
C LEU A 113 -7.29 -11.99 -18.03
N GLN A 114 -6.13 -12.65 -18.04
CA GLN A 114 -5.00 -12.31 -18.90
C GLN A 114 -5.36 -12.33 -20.38
N THR A 115 -6.16 -13.31 -20.81
CA THR A 115 -6.62 -13.41 -22.20
C THR A 115 -7.53 -12.23 -22.56
N LYS A 116 -8.45 -11.85 -21.66
CA LYS A 116 -9.33 -10.69 -21.86
C LYS A 116 -8.54 -9.39 -21.92
N VAL A 117 -7.59 -9.21 -21.02
CA VAL A 117 -6.65 -8.10 -20.99
C VAL A 117 -5.90 -7.96 -22.32
N LYS A 118 -5.33 -9.05 -22.85
CA LYS A 118 -4.61 -9.03 -24.14
C LYS A 118 -5.53 -8.62 -25.29
N LYS A 119 -6.79 -9.07 -25.26
CA LYS A 119 -7.80 -8.66 -26.26
C LYS A 119 -8.11 -7.17 -26.16
N LEU A 120 -8.34 -6.65 -24.95
CA LEU A 120 -8.62 -5.23 -24.71
C LEU A 120 -7.43 -4.34 -25.11
N ALA A 121 -6.20 -4.74 -24.79
CA ALA A 121 -4.99 -4.04 -25.20
C ALA A 121 -4.85 -3.92 -26.72
N LYS A 122 -5.16 -5.00 -27.45
CA LYS A 122 -5.19 -5.02 -28.92
C LYS A 122 -6.27 -4.07 -29.48
N LEU A 123 -7.47 -4.11 -28.90
CA LEU A 123 -8.58 -3.23 -29.31
C LEU A 123 -8.23 -1.75 -29.12
N MET A 124 -7.56 -1.41 -28.02
CA MET A 124 -7.15 -0.04 -27.70
C MET A 124 -5.86 0.40 -28.40
N LYS A 125 -5.28 -0.45 -29.27
CA LYS A 125 -4.06 -0.18 -30.05
C LYS A 125 -2.84 0.22 -29.21
N ILE A 126 -2.73 -0.30 -27.98
CA ILE A 126 -1.61 0.00 -27.08
C ILE A 126 -0.42 -0.89 -27.47
N LYS A 127 0.53 -0.32 -28.21
CA LYS A 127 1.67 -1.04 -28.82
C LYS A 127 2.66 -1.63 -27.79
N ASN A 128 2.77 -1.04 -26.59
CA ASN A 128 3.76 -1.43 -25.58
C ASN A 128 3.17 -2.26 -24.44
N PHE A 129 1.96 -2.80 -24.62
CA PHE A 129 1.32 -3.61 -23.58
C PHE A 129 1.92 -5.01 -23.54
N LEU A 130 2.89 -5.22 -22.65
CA LEU A 130 3.38 -6.54 -22.30
C LEU A 130 2.51 -7.09 -21.16
N ALA A 131 1.62 -8.01 -21.50
CA ALA A 131 0.78 -8.74 -20.55
C ALA A 131 1.58 -9.70 -19.63
N SER A 132 2.89 -9.51 -19.48
CA SER A 132 3.70 -10.25 -18.53
C SER A 132 3.30 -9.84 -17.12
N ASP A 133 3.16 -10.83 -16.24
CA ASP A 133 2.53 -10.86 -14.91
C ASP A 133 2.73 -9.67 -13.94
N GLY A 134 3.62 -8.72 -14.22
CA GLY A 134 3.85 -7.53 -13.41
C GLY A 134 3.21 -6.23 -13.92
N ALA A 135 2.72 -6.18 -15.16
CA ALA A 135 2.21 -4.93 -15.76
C ALA A 135 0.81 -4.54 -15.28
N LEU A 136 -0.01 -5.54 -14.93
CA LEU A 136 -1.32 -5.36 -14.32
C LEU A 136 -1.32 -6.04 -12.98
N ASN A 137 -1.80 -5.34 -11.95
CA ASN A 137 -1.92 -5.93 -10.63
C ASN A 137 -3.15 -6.86 -10.58
N PHE A 138 -3.00 -8.06 -11.13
CA PHE A 138 -4.07 -9.05 -11.24
C PHE A 138 -4.72 -9.39 -9.89
N ASN A 139 -3.94 -9.31 -8.80
CA ASN A 139 -4.42 -9.52 -7.44
C ASN A 139 -5.57 -8.56 -7.05
N LYS A 140 -5.69 -7.40 -7.70
CA LYS A 140 -6.81 -6.48 -7.45
C LYS A 140 -8.16 -7.06 -7.93
N PHE A 141 -8.15 -7.88 -8.98
CA PHE A 141 -9.35 -8.48 -9.55
C PHE A 141 -9.74 -9.78 -8.83
N PHE A 142 -8.76 -10.60 -8.43
CA PHE A 142 -9.03 -11.86 -7.72
C PHE A 142 -9.47 -11.68 -6.27
N ARG A 143 -9.18 -10.53 -5.65
CA ARG A 143 -9.55 -10.26 -4.25
C ARG A 143 -11.00 -9.80 -4.06
N ASN A 144 -11.74 -9.54 -5.15
CA ASN A 144 -13.17 -9.22 -5.12
C ASN A 144 -14.07 -10.47 -5.22
N MET A 145 -13.51 -11.69 -5.15
CA MET A 145 -14.23 -12.96 -5.27
C MET A 145 -14.65 -13.60 -3.93
N ASN A 146 -14.55 -12.89 -2.80
CA ASN A 146 -15.04 -13.34 -1.49
C ASN A 146 -15.69 -12.19 -0.74
#